data_AF-A0A1G2FLF8-F1
#
_entry.id   AF-A0A1G2FLF8-F1
#
_cell.length_a   1.000
_cell.length_b   1.000
_cell.length_c   1.000
_cell.angle_alpha   90.00
_cell.angle_beta   90.00
_cell.angle_gamma   90.00
#
_symmetry.space_group_name_H-M   'P 1'
#
loop_
_entity.id
_entity.type
_entity.pdbx_description
1 polymer ?
#
loop_
_entity_poly.entity_id
_entity_poly.type
_entity_poly.pdbx_seq_one_letter_code
_entity_poly.pdbx_strand_id
1 'polypeptide(L)'
;MRKVIIVQEGQWGIVTRENYDEFIKILKRIVENAVDGNKERIAEVEVVETSAEALTRLEMKRIDTLIFISRDMLAEAKKIKKVHHRLKVVLFTGLIPEEEVILVDKGWLFSSKEIERIILY
;
A
#
# COMPACT_ATOMS: atom_id res chain seq x y z
N MET A 1 -16.08 5.73 5.00
CA MET A 1 -15.24 4.52 4.88
C MET A 1 -14.42 4.60 3.60
N ARG A 2 -13.10 4.38 3.69
CA ARG A 2 -12.16 4.44 2.57
C ARG A 2 -12.09 3.09 1.85
N LYS A 3 -12.06 3.09 0.53
CA LYS A 3 -11.89 1.87 -0.27
C LYS A 3 -10.42 1.66 -0.65
N VAL A 4 -9.87 0.52 -0.27
CA VAL A 4 -8.47 0.15 -0.46
C VAL A 4 -8.40 -1.10 -1.35
N ILE A 5 -7.57 -1.06 -2.39
CA ILE A 5 -7.23 -2.24 -3.18
C ILE A 5 -5.77 -2.62 -2.91
N ILE A 6 -5.52 -3.89 -2.65
CA ILE A 6 -4.18 -4.48 -2.56
C ILE A 6 -3.96 -5.34 -3.81
N VAL A 7 -2.89 -5.07 -4.54
CA VAL A 7 -2.49 -5.79 -5.75
C VAL A 7 -1.41 -6.79 -5.40
N GLN A 8 -1.70 -8.07 -5.63
CA GLN A 8 -0.82 -9.23 -5.39
C GLN A 8 0.08 -9.56 -6.59
N GLU A 9 0.20 -8.65 -7.54
CA GLU A 9 1.07 -8.83 -8.71
C GLU A 9 2.52 -8.53 -8.38
N GLY A 10 3.41 -9.30 -9.00
CA GLY A 10 4.85 -9.09 -8.99
C GLY A 10 5.62 -10.06 -8.09
N GLN A 11 6.93 -10.08 -8.28
CA GLN A 11 7.87 -10.82 -7.46
C GLN A 11 9.15 -9.99 -7.27
N TRP A 12 9.70 -10.00 -6.07
CA TRP A 12 10.95 -9.31 -5.77
C TRP A 12 11.92 -10.17 -4.96
N GLY A 13 13.11 -10.39 -5.53
CA GLY A 13 14.20 -11.10 -4.87
C GLY A 13 13.88 -12.57 -4.60
N ILE A 14 14.22 -13.03 -3.39
CA ILE A 14 14.05 -14.42 -2.95
C ILE A 14 12.71 -14.69 -2.23
N VAL A 15 11.81 -13.70 -2.20
CA VAL A 15 10.54 -13.79 -1.49
C VAL A 15 9.60 -14.71 -2.24
N THR A 16 9.08 -15.76 -1.58
CA THR A 16 8.15 -16.70 -2.22
C THR A 16 6.76 -16.12 -2.31
N ARG A 17 5.93 -16.68 -3.20
CA ARG A 17 4.51 -16.32 -3.29
C ARG A 17 3.79 -16.50 -1.94
N GLU A 18 4.13 -17.55 -1.19
CA GLU A 18 3.55 -17.81 0.13
C GLU A 18 3.86 -16.70 1.14
N ASN A 19 5.08 -16.14 1.09
CA ASN A 19 5.45 -15.02 1.95
C ASN A 19 4.64 -13.76 1.59
N TYR A 20 4.42 -13.51 0.30
CA TYR A 20 3.55 -12.41 -0.14
C TYR A 20 2.11 -12.62 0.29
N ASP A 21 1.58 -13.83 0.18
CA ASP A 21 0.21 -14.15 0.59
C ASP A 21 0.02 -13.96 2.09
N GLU A 22 0.99 -14.37 2.90
CA GLU A 22 0.99 -14.15 4.35
C GLU A 22 1.07 -12.66 4.68
N PHE A 23 1.97 -11.92 4.03
CA PHE A 23 2.09 -10.48 4.19
C PHE A 23 0.79 -9.75 3.83
N ILE A 24 0.16 -10.10 2.70
CA ILE A 24 -1.13 -9.54 2.26
C ILE A 24 -2.22 -9.85 3.29
N LYS A 25 -2.29 -11.06 3.83
CA LYS A 25 -3.26 -11.42 4.88
C LYS A 25 -3.09 -10.55 6.12
N ILE A 26 -1.84 -10.35 6.57
CA ILE A 26 -1.54 -9.50 7.73
C ILE A 26 -1.92 -8.04 7.43
N LEU A 27 -1.49 -7.52 6.29
CA LEU A 27 -1.75 -6.14 5.88
C LEU A 27 -3.25 -5.87 5.75
N LYS A 28 -3.98 -6.75 5.05
CA LYS A 28 -5.44 -6.70 4.93
C LYS A 28 -6.09 -6.65 6.31
N ARG A 29 -5.71 -7.56 7.21
CA ARG A 29 -6.26 -7.60 8.57
C ARG A 29 -5.99 -6.30 9.34
N ILE A 30 -4.79 -5.72 9.22
CA ILE A 30 -4.46 -4.45 9.88
C ILE A 30 -5.35 -3.32 9.36
N VAL A 31 -5.49 -3.21 8.03
CA VAL A 31 -6.25 -2.12 7.41
C VAL A 31 -7.76 -2.27 7.63
N GLU A 32 -8.33 -3.47 7.53
CA GLU A 32 -9.76 -3.73 7.77
C GLU A 32 -10.19 -3.50 9.22
N ASN A 33 -9.29 -3.75 10.18
CA ASN A 33 -9.54 -3.53 11.60
C ASN A 33 -9.17 -2.13 12.07
N ALA A 34 -8.67 -1.26 11.18
CA ALA A 34 -8.41 0.13 11.52
C ALA A 34 -9.73 0.83 11.87
N VAL A 35 -9.74 1.51 13.01
CA VAL A 35 -10.88 2.27 13.51
C VAL A 35 -10.52 3.73 13.76
N ASP A 36 -11.50 4.62 13.72
CA ASP A 36 -11.34 6.01 14.12
C ASP A 36 -11.45 6.20 15.65
N GLY A 37 -11.43 7.46 16.10
CA GLY A 37 -11.61 7.81 17.51
C GLY A 37 -12.95 7.39 18.12
N ASN A 38 -13.96 7.12 17.28
CA ASN A 38 -15.28 6.63 17.68
C ASN A 38 -15.39 5.10 17.60
N LYS A 39 -14.28 4.39 17.33
CA LYS A 39 -14.21 2.94 17.13
C LYS A 39 -14.96 2.44 15.88
N GLU A 40 -15.25 3.31 14.92
CA GLU A 40 -15.87 2.91 13.66
C GLU A 40 -14.81 2.46 12.65
N ARG A 41 -15.10 1.42 11.87
CA ARG A 41 -14.18 0.94 10.82
C ARG A 41 -14.00 2.00 9.74
N ILE A 42 -12.74 2.34 9.46
CA ILE A 42 -12.44 3.42 8.51
C ILE A 42 -12.13 2.94 7.10
N ALA A 43 -11.90 1.65 6.89
CA ALA A 43 -11.48 1.11 5.59
C ALA A 43 -12.17 -0.22 5.23
N GLU A 44 -12.39 -0.41 3.93
CA GLU A 44 -12.81 -1.64 3.28
C GLU A 44 -11.70 -2.07 2.31
N VAL A 45 -11.29 -3.34 2.36
CA VAL A 45 -10.12 -3.83 1.63
C VAL A 45 -10.52 -4.94 0.65
N GLU A 46 -10.13 -4.76 -0.60
CA GLU A 46 -10.25 -5.74 -1.68
C GLU A 46 -8.85 -6.16 -2.12
N VAL A 47 -8.62 -7.47 -2.31
CA VAL A 47 -7.35 -8.00 -2.84
C VAL A 47 -7.60 -8.46 -4.26
N VAL A 48 -6.73 -8.08 -5.18
CA VAL A 48 -6.79 -8.44 -6.59
C VAL A 48 -5.46 -9.02 -7.04
N GLU A 49 -5.50 -9.94 -8.00
CA GLU A 49 -4.30 -10.66 -8.45
C GLU A 49 -3.43 -9.79 -9.37
N THR A 50 -4.02 -8.85 -10.10
CA THR A 50 -3.33 -8.07 -11.13
C THR A 50 -3.63 -6.57 -11.07
N SER A 51 -2.70 -5.77 -11.56
CA SER A 51 -2.85 -4.33 -11.79
C SER A 51 -3.95 -4.03 -12.82
N ALA A 52 -4.12 -4.89 -13.83
CA ALA A 52 -5.21 -4.77 -14.80
C ALA A 52 -6.59 -4.95 -14.13
N GLU A 53 -6.71 -5.92 -13.21
CA GLU A 53 -7.94 -6.06 -12.42
C GLU A 53 -8.16 -4.83 -11.53
N ALA A 54 -7.11 -4.33 -10.87
CA ALA A 54 -7.20 -3.12 -10.07
C ALA A 54 -7.72 -1.93 -10.88
N LEU A 55 -7.20 -1.73 -12.09
CA LEU A 55 -7.64 -0.66 -13.01
C LEU A 55 -9.12 -0.79 -13.36
N THR A 56 -9.58 -2.00 -13.68
CA THR A 56 -11.00 -2.26 -13.94
C THR A 56 -11.86 -1.86 -12.72
N ARG A 57 -11.39 -2.17 -11.49
CA ARG A 57 -12.09 -1.76 -10.26
C ARG A 57 -12.05 -0.24 -10.04
N LEU A 58 -10.94 0.43 -10.38
CA LEU A 58 -10.79 1.88 -10.29
C LEU A 58 -11.82 2.63 -11.18
N GLU A 59 -12.15 2.06 -12.33
CA GLU A 59 -13.16 2.64 -13.25
C GLU A 59 -14.59 2.41 -12.74
N MET A 60 -14.86 1.25 -12.15
CA MET A 60 -16.20 0.87 -11.69
C MET A 60 -16.57 1.41 -10.31
N LYS A 61 -15.58 1.65 -9.44
CA LYS A 61 -15.78 2.02 -8.04
C LYS A 61 -14.92 3.24 -7.70
N ARG A 62 -15.41 4.07 -6.77
CA ARG A 62 -14.57 5.08 -6.13
C ARG A 62 -13.59 4.41 -5.18
N ILE A 63 -12.33 4.28 -5.59
CA ILE A 63 -11.23 3.77 -4.77
C ILE A 63 -10.37 4.94 -4.28
N ASP A 64 -10.01 4.91 -3.00
CA ASP A 64 -9.24 5.98 -2.35
C ASP A 64 -7.75 5.63 -2.29
N THR A 65 -7.40 4.34 -2.18
CA THR A 65 -6.01 3.89 -2.04
C THR A 65 -5.75 2.60 -2.82
N LEU A 66 -4.63 2.57 -3.53
CA LEU A 66 -4.09 1.41 -4.22
C LEU A 66 -2.73 1.05 -3.61
N ILE A 67 -2.57 -0.22 -3.24
CA ILE A 67 -1.37 -0.74 -2.60
C ILE A 67 -0.76 -1.82 -3.50
N PHE A 68 0.53 -1.68 -3.81
CA PHE A 68 1.34 -2.70 -4.47
C PHE A 68 2.28 -3.34 -3.46
N ILE A 69 2.40 -4.66 -3.49
CA ILE A 69 3.20 -5.43 -2.53
C ILE A 69 4.60 -5.81 -3.03
N SER A 70 4.91 -5.58 -4.31
CA SER A 70 6.18 -5.94 -4.91
C SER A 70 6.85 -4.76 -5.60
N ARG A 71 8.19 -4.66 -5.48
CA ARG A 71 9.00 -3.54 -6.01
C ARG A 71 8.97 -3.43 -7.52
N ASP A 72 8.92 -4.55 -8.24
CA ASP A 72 8.85 -4.59 -9.71
C ASP A 72 7.63 -3.82 -10.26
N MET A 73 6.58 -3.64 -9.45
CA MET A 73 5.41 -2.82 -9.77
C MET A 73 5.65 -1.31 -9.69
N LEU A 74 6.85 -0.83 -9.34
CA LEU A 74 7.16 0.60 -9.23
C LEU A 74 6.85 1.38 -10.52
N ALA A 75 7.21 0.81 -11.68
CA ALA A 75 6.95 1.46 -12.96
C ALA A 75 5.44 1.61 -13.21
N GLU A 76 4.66 0.58 -12.91
CA GLU A 76 3.21 0.57 -13.10
C GLU A 76 2.51 1.49 -12.09
N ALA A 77 2.90 1.44 -10.83
CA ALA A 77 2.43 2.34 -9.77
C ALA A 77 2.64 3.83 -10.15
N LYS A 78 3.80 4.17 -10.71
CA LYS A 78 4.10 5.53 -11.22
C LYS A 78 3.19 5.92 -12.38
N LYS A 79 2.91 5.03 -13.33
CA LYS A 79 1.99 5.31 -14.45
C LYS A 79 0.58 5.58 -13.93
N ILE A 80 0.06 4.70 -13.06
CA ILE A 80 -1.29 4.83 -12.50
C ILE A 80 -1.45 6.13 -11.72
N LYS A 81 -0.46 6.50 -10.89
CA LYS A 81 -0.50 7.75 -10.12
C LYS A 81 -0.50 9.00 -11.01
N LYS A 82 0.17 8.96 -12.17
CA LYS A 82 0.17 10.07 -13.14
C LYS A 82 -1.21 10.28 -13.76
N VAL A 83 -1.99 9.22 -13.97
CA VAL A 83 -3.34 9.30 -14.55
C VAL A 83 -4.38 9.64 -13.47
N HIS A 84 -4.26 9.03 -12.30
CA HIS A 84 -5.23 9.17 -11.20
C HIS A 84 -4.66 10.03 -10.07
N HIS A 85 -4.58 11.35 -10.28
CA HIS A 85 -3.93 12.27 -9.33
C HIS A 85 -4.49 12.21 -7.90
N ARG A 86 -5.80 11.96 -7.74
CA ARG A 86 -6.47 11.87 -6.43
C ARG A 86 -6.30 10.53 -5.72
N LEU A 87 -5.89 9.48 -6.43
CA LEU A 87 -5.66 8.15 -5.87
C LEU A 87 -4.41 8.15 -5.01
N LYS A 88 -4.49 7.69 -3.76
CA LYS A 88 -3.27 7.42 -2.98
C LYS A 88 -2.66 6.10 -3.49
N VAL A 89 -1.39 6.13 -3.87
CA VAL A 89 -0.67 4.92 -4.30
C VAL A 89 0.44 4.65 -3.29
N VAL A 90 0.50 3.41 -2.79
CA VAL A 90 1.52 2.94 -1.84
C VAL A 90 2.19 1.72 -2.45
N LEU A 91 3.52 1.63 -2.33
CA LEU A 91 4.33 0.53 -2.81
C LEU A 91 5.16 -0.02 -1.65
N PHE A 92 5.03 -1.30 -1.36
CA PHE A 92 5.94 -2.02 -0.47
C PHE A 92 7.08 -2.58 -1.31
N THR A 93 8.29 -2.04 -1.11
CA THR A 93 9.47 -2.35 -1.91
C THR A 93 10.35 -3.45 -1.31
N GLY A 94 10.14 -3.82 -0.04
CA GLY A 94 10.98 -4.76 0.70
C GLY A 94 12.42 -4.26 0.94
N LEU A 95 12.71 -3.00 0.60
CA LEU A 95 14.01 -2.36 0.75
C LEU A 95 13.84 -1.00 1.39
N ILE A 96 14.84 -0.59 2.15
CA ILE A 96 14.98 0.77 2.62
C ILE A 96 15.18 1.68 1.40
N PRO A 97 14.45 2.80 1.29
CA PRO A 97 14.61 3.77 0.21
C PRO A 97 15.88 4.63 0.39
N GLU A 98 17.07 4.02 0.47
CA GLU A 98 18.35 4.70 0.77
C GLU A 98 18.71 5.82 -0.22
N GLU A 99 18.27 5.72 -1.48
CA GLU A 99 18.57 6.70 -2.54
C GLU A 99 17.38 7.61 -2.90
N GLU A 100 16.24 7.48 -2.20
CA GLU A 100 15.05 8.29 -2.49
C GLU A 100 14.75 9.29 -1.37
N VAL A 101 14.32 10.51 -1.74
CA VAL A 101 13.84 11.49 -0.77
C VAL A 101 12.52 11.00 -0.16
N ILE A 102 12.55 10.61 1.11
CA ILE A 102 11.36 10.17 1.85
C ILE A 102 10.60 11.40 2.37
N LEU A 103 9.40 11.64 1.85
CA LEU A 103 8.49 12.66 2.38
C LEU A 103 7.58 12.04 3.45
N VAL A 104 7.68 12.53 4.68
CA VAL A 104 6.93 12.02 5.83
C VAL A 104 6.07 13.10 6.46
N ASP A 105 4.90 12.69 6.96
CA ASP A 105 3.99 13.61 7.65
C ASP A 105 4.55 13.93 9.05
N LYS A 106 4.60 15.22 9.41
CA LYS A 106 5.10 15.64 10.74
C LYS A 106 4.27 15.10 11.89
N GLY A 107 3.00 14.75 11.66
CA GLY A 107 2.15 14.07 12.64
C GLY A 107 2.60 12.65 12.98
N TRP A 108 3.44 12.01 12.15
CA TRP A 108 4.06 10.73 12.49
C TRP A 108 5.13 10.88 13.58
N LEU A 109 5.58 12.12 13.87
CA LEU A 109 6.57 12.40 14.93
C LEU A 109 6.06 12.05 16.35
N PHE A 110 4.77 11.81 16.53
CA PHE A 110 4.22 11.35 17.81
C PHE A 110 4.37 9.83 18.03
N SER A 111 4.87 9.09 17.03
CA SER A 111 5.15 7.65 17.08
C SER A 111 6.66 7.41 16.94
N SER A 112 7.37 7.28 18.07
CA SER A 112 8.85 7.18 18.09
C SER A 112 9.42 6.04 17.25
N LYS A 113 8.68 4.92 17.13
CA LYS A 113 9.10 3.75 16.34
C LYS A 113 9.11 3.99 14.82
N GLU A 114 8.23 4.85 14.32
CA GLU A 114 8.18 5.16 12.88
C GLU A 114 9.36 6.05 12.50
N ILE A 115 9.70 7.01 13.35
CA ILE A 115 10.86 7.89 13.18
C ILE A 115 12.17 7.10 13.14
N GLU A 116 12.37 6.18 14.09
CA GLU A 116 13.56 5.32 14.13
C GLU A 116 13.73 4.53 12.82
N ARG A 117 12.63 4.01 12.25
CA ARG A 117 12.64 3.27 10.98
C ARG A 117 12.83 4.12 9.74
N ILE A 118 12.68 5.44 9.83
CA ILE A 118 12.92 6.37 8.71
C ILE A 118 14.35 6.93 8.78
N ILE A 119 14.88 7.12 9.99
CA ILE A 119 16.18 7.77 10.21
C ILE A 119 17.33 6.76 10.26
N LEU A 120 17.14 5.63 10.95
CA LEU A 120 18.22 4.67 11.24
C LEU A 120 18.29 3.52 10.25
N TYR A 121 17.20 3.32 9.52
CA TYR A 121 17.05 2.35 8.46
C TYR A 121 16.66 3.14 7.24
#